data_AF-A0A6G1AUC5-F1
#
_entry.id   AF-A0A6G1AUC5-F1
#
_cell.length_a   1.000
_cell.length_b   1.000
_cell.length_c   1.000
_cell.angle_alpha   90.00
_cell.angle_beta   90.00
_cell.angle_gamma   90.00
#
_symmetry.space_group_name_H-M   'P 1'
#
loop_
_entity.id
_entity.type
_entity.pdbx_description
1 polymer ?
#
loop_
_entity_poly.entity_id
_entity_poly.type
_entity_poly.pdbx_seq_one_letter_code
_entity_poly.pdbx_strand_id
1 'polypeptide(L)'
;NYGELQNGINEIHNKLEVSNALIEEAERRISDLEDISIEKAGTEKKRDKLIQEHERRVRELSDAIKQNNIRITGIPEEEKRGKGAEGVLEEIIAENFPNLEREVAVEIEEAQRTPLRRNLNRSSA
;
A
#
# COMPACT_ATOMS: atom_id res chain seq x y z
N ASN A 1 4.45 35.27 65.86
CA ASN A 1 3.11 34.77 65.53
C ASN A 1 3.21 33.28 65.23
N TYR A 2 3.04 32.43 66.25
CA TYR A 2 3.32 30.98 66.16
C TYR A 2 2.17 30.21 65.47
N GLY A 3 0.92 30.66 65.65
CA GLY A 3 -0.24 30.05 65.01
C GLY A 3 -0.26 30.15 63.48
N GLU A 4 0.21 31.27 62.93
CA GLU A 4 0.35 31.45 61.47
C GLU A 4 1.37 30.47 60.86
N LEU A 5 2.52 30.26 61.53
CA LEU A 5 3.53 29.31 61.08
C LEU A 5 2.99 27.87 61.09
N GLN A 6 2.26 27.48 62.13
CA GLN A 6 1.70 26.14 62.27
C GLN A 6 0.59 25.88 61.26
N ASN A 7 -0.24 26.88 60.96
CA ASN A 7 -1.22 26.80 59.87
C ASN A 7 -0.54 26.61 58.51
N GLY A 8 0.53 27.36 58.22
CA GLY A 8 1.29 27.21 56.97
C GLY A 8 1.92 25.83 56.81
N ILE A 9 2.45 25.24 57.89
CA ILE A 9 3.00 23.88 57.88
C ILE A 9 1.91 22.84 57.57
N ASN A 10 0.74 22.96 58.20
CA ASN A 10 -0.38 22.05 57.96
C ASN A 10 -0.91 22.15 56.52
N GLU A 11 -0.97 23.35 55.96
CA GLU A 11 -1.40 23.54 54.57
C GLU A 11 -0.42 22.90 53.58
N ILE A 12 0.89 23.02 53.82
CA ILE A 12 1.92 22.34 53.03
C ILE A 12 1.77 20.83 53.12
N HIS A 13 1.55 20.29 54.34
CA HIS A 13 1.38 18.86 54.54
C HIS A 13 0.19 18.30 53.76
N ASN A 14 -0.97 18.95 53.84
CA ASN A 14 -2.17 18.53 53.10
C ASN A 14 -1.96 18.59 51.58
N LYS A 15 -1.28 19.62 51.07
CA LYS A 15 -0.95 19.72 49.63
C LYS A 15 -0.02 18.61 49.18
N LEU A 16 0.96 18.23 50.00
CA LEU A 16 1.86 17.11 49.71
C LEU A 16 1.10 15.78 49.69
N GLU A 17 0.18 15.55 50.63
CA GLU A 17 -0.64 14.34 50.67
C GLU A 17 -1.52 14.21 49.40
N VAL A 18 -2.19 15.30 49.01
CA VAL A 18 -2.96 15.34 47.76
C VAL A 18 -2.05 15.10 46.54
N SER A 19 -0.87 15.73 46.51
CA SER A 19 0.08 15.53 45.41
C SER A 19 0.57 14.09 45.31
N ASN A 20 0.84 13.43 46.42
CA ASN A 20 1.29 12.03 46.45
C ASN A 20 0.19 11.10 45.91
N ALA A 21 -1.05 11.29 46.34
CA ALA A 21 -2.18 10.50 45.82
C ALA A 21 -2.37 10.67 44.30
N LEU A 22 -2.16 11.88 43.78
CA LEU A 22 -2.20 12.12 42.33
C LEU A 22 -1.05 11.45 41.59
N ILE A 23 0.15 11.39 42.20
CA ILE A 23 1.31 10.70 41.62
C ILE A 23 1.05 9.19 41.58
N GLU A 24 0.59 8.58 42.66
CA GLU A 24 0.26 7.15 42.70
C GLU A 24 -0.82 6.77 41.67
N GLU A 25 -1.83 7.63 41.50
CA GLU A 25 -2.84 7.45 40.46
C GLU A 25 -2.24 7.56 39.04
N ALA A 26 -1.38 8.55 38.81
CA ALA A 26 -0.71 8.72 37.53
C ALA A 26 0.20 7.53 37.21
N GLU A 27 0.95 7.02 38.18
CA GLU A 27 1.83 5.86 38.04
C GLU A 27 1.04 4.60 37.66
N ARG A 28 -0.10 4.33 38.33
CA ARG A 28 -0.97 3.21 37.95
C ARG A 28 -1.49 3.33 36.52
N ARG A 29 -1.97 4.52 36.15
CA ARG A 29 -2.47 4.78 34.78
C ARG A 29 -1.38 4.64 33.73
N ILE A 30 -0.13 5.03 34.04
CA ILE A 30 1.00 4.84 33.14
C ILE A 30 1.28 3.35 32.97
N SER A 31 1.31 2.57 34.05
CA SER A 31 1.49 1.11 33.99
C SER A 31 0.43 0.43 33.10
N ASP A 32 -0.85 0.78 33.28
CA ASP A 32 -1.93 0.23 32.47
C ASP A 32 -1.77 0.58 30.97
N LEU A 33 -1.32 1.81 30.67
CA LEU A 33 -1.07 2.25 29.30
C LEU A 33 0.15 1.58 28.68
N GLU A 34 1.19 1.29 29.46
CA GLU A 34 2.37 0.56 29.01
C GLU A 34 2.00 -0.87 28.58
N ASP A 35 1.19 -1.57 29.39
CA ASP A 35 0.71 -2.91 29.07
C ASP A 35 -0.12 -2.91 27.76
N ILE A 36 -1.08 -1.98 27.64
CA ILE A 36 -1.88 -1.81 26.41
C ILE A 36 -0.98 -1.52 25.20
N SER A 37 0.06 -0.70 25.37
CA SER A 37 0.99 -0.35 24.29
C SER A 37 1.78 -1.57 23.82
N ILE A 38 2.24 -2.42 24.73
CA ILE A 38 2.94 -3.69 24.40
C ILE A 38 2.00 -4.61 23.63
N GLU A 39 0.77 -4.79 24.09
CA GLU A 39 -0.22 -5.62 23.39
C GLU A 39 -0.49 -5.10 21.98
N LYS A 40 -0.69 -3.78 21.84
CA LYS A 40 -0.94 -3.13 20.55
C LYS A 40 0.22 -3.34 19.59
N ALA A 41 1.46 -3.12 20.02
CA ALA A 41 2.65 -3.36 19.21
C ALA A 41 2.74 -4.83 18.74
N GLY A 42 2.37 -5.78 19.61
CA GLY A 42 2.26 -7.19 19.26
C GLY A 42 1.21 -7.46 18.16
N THR A 43 0.04 -6.81 18.24
CA THR A 43 -1.00 -6.95 17.20
C THR A 43 -0.60 -6.31 15.88
N GLU A 44 0.07 -5.15 15.90
CA GLU A 44 0.57 -4.46 14.70
C GLU A 44 1.60 -5.32 13.97
N LYS A 45 2.58 -5.87 14.71
CA LYS A 45 3.58 -6.78 14.12
C LYS A 45 2.96 -8.02 13.45
N LYS A 46 1.84 -8.53 13.97
CA LYS A 46 1.10 -9.63 13.33
C LYS A 46 0.42 -9.16 12.03
N ARG A 47 -0.20 -7.97 12.03
CA ARG A 47 -0.82 -7.37 10.84
C ARG A 47 0.22 -7.11 9.75
N ASP A 48 1.40 -6.59 10.11
CA ASP A 48 2.47 -6.31 9.15
C ASP A 48 2.93 -7.58 8.41
N LYS A 49 3.09 -8.69 9.14
CA LYS A 49 3.41 -9.99 8.54
C LYS A 49 2.33 -10.46 7.56
N LEU A 50 1.06 -10.30 7.92
CA LEU A 50 -0.05 -10.66 7.04
C LEU A 50 -0.07 -9.78 5.78
N ILE A 51 0.17 -8.48 5.92
CA ILE A 51 0.26 -7.55 4.78
C ILE A 51 1.38 -7.98 3.84
N GLN A 52 2.58 -8.24 4.36
CA GLN A 52 3.71 -8.70 3.54
C GLN A 52 3.40 -10.01 2.81
N GLU A 53 2.73 -10.94 3.47
CA GLU A 53 2.34 -12.21 2.86
C GLU A 53 1.28 -12.01 1.76
N HIS A 54 0.28 -11.16 2.00
CA HIS A 54 -0.73 -10.81 1.02
C HIS A 54 -0.14 -10.08 -0.19
N GLU A 55 0.78 -9.14 0.02
CA GLU A 55 1.49 -8.47 -1.07
C GLU A 55 2.28 -9.45 -1.94
N ARG A 56 2.99 -10.40 -1.32
CA ARG A 56 3.69 -11.47 -2.04
C ARG A 56 2.70 -12.30 -2.86
N ARG A 57 1.59 -12.73 -2.26
CA ARG A 57 0.55 -13.51 -2.96
C ARG A 57 -0.08 -12.74 -4.12
N VAL A 58 -0.32 -11.43 -3.96
CA VAL A 58 -0.84 -10.57 -5.04
C VAL A 58 0.16 -10.48 -6.19
N ARG A 59 1.46 -10.35 -5.90
CA ARG A 59 2.51 -10.38 -6.95
C ARG A 59 2.50 -11.71 -7.70
N GLU A 60 2.52 -12.83 -6.97
CA GLU A 60 2.51 -14.18 -7.58
C GLU A 60 1.29 -14.42 -8.46
N LEU A 61 0.10 -14.02 -7.99
CA LEU A 61 -1.13 -14.14 -8.78
C LEU A 61 -1.11 -13.20 -10.00
N SER A 62 -0.64 -11.97 -9.84
CA SER A 62 -0.48 -11.03 -10.96
C SER A 62 0.47 -11.58 -12.02
N ASP A 63 1.59 -12.16 -11.61
CA ASP A 63 2.59 -12.72 -12.52
C ASP A 63 2.03 -13.96 -13.24
N ALA A 64 1.31 -14.83 -12.51
CA ALA A 64 0.62 -15.97 -13.10
C ALA A 64 -0.43 -15.55 -14.14
N ILE A 65 -1.26 -14.55 -13.83
CA ILE A 65 -2.28 -14.03 -14.77
C ILE A 65 -1.64 -13.41 -16.01
N LYS A 66 -0.48 -12.77 -15.87
CA LYS A 66 0.21 -12.08 -16.96
C LYS A 66 1.22 -12.95 -17.70
N GLN A 67 1.37 -14.22 -17.34
CA GLN A 67 2.42 -15.10 -17.86
C GLN A 67 2.41 -15.20 -19.39
N ASN A 68 1.22 -15.17 -20.01
CA ASN A 68 1.05 -15.27 -21.46
C ASN A 68 0.90 -13.90 -22.15
N ASN A 69 0.96 -12.79 -21.41
CA ASN A 69 0.74 -11.46 -21.95
C ASN A 69 2.02 -10.87 -22.52
N ILE A 70 1.96 -10.33 -23.74
CA ILE A 70 3.07 -9.65 -24.39
C ILE A 70 2.80 -8.15 -24.44
N ARG A 71 3.79 -7.33 -24.08
CA ARG A 71 3.72 -5.87 -24.18
C ARG A 71 4.52 -5.37 -25.37
N ILE A 72 3.83 -4.76 -26.33
CA ILE A 72 4.44 -4.15 -27.51
C ILE A 72 4.45 -2.63 -27.33
N THR A 73 5.62 -2.00 -27.51
CA THR A 73 5.83 -0.55 -27.38
C THR A 73 6.30 0.06 -28.69
N GLY A 74 6.28 1.39 -28.79
CA GLY A 74 6.71 2.10 -30.00
C GLY A 74 5.70 2.11 -31.15
N ILE A 75 4.51 1.54 -30.97
CA ILE A 75 3.48 1.53 -32.00
C ILE A 75 2.76 2.89 -32.06
N PRO A 76 2.79 3.60 -33.20
CA PRO A 76 2.06 4.87 -33.37
C PRO A 76 0.58 4.71 -33.07
N GLU A 77 -0.04 5.72 -32.45
CA GLU A 77 -1.47 5.68 -32.13
C GLU A 77 -2.36 6.06 -33.33
N GLU A 78 -1.85 6.85 -34.28
CA GLU A 78 -2.65 7.47 -35.35
C GLU A 78 -2.71 6.63 -36.63
N GLU A 79 -1.65 5.88 -36.92
CA GLU A 79 -1.46 5.17 -38.20
C GLU A 79 -2.37 3.93 -38.35
N LYS A 80 -2.82 3.36 -37.23
CA LYS A 80 -3.59 2.09 -37.22
C LYS A 80 -5.00 2.22 -36.63
N ARG A 81 -5.61 3.42 -36.69
CA ARG A 81 -6.98 3.69 -36.18
C ARG A 81 -8.07 2.78 -36.75
N GLY A 82 -7.87 2.19 -37.93
CA GLY A 82 -8.85 1.32 -38.60
C GLY A 82 -8.77 -0.17 -38.29
N LYS A 83 -7.61 -0.70 -37.84
CA LYS A 83 -7.36 -2.15 -37.73
C LYS A 83 -7.51 -2.73 -36.31
N GLY A 84 -7.86 -1.90 -35.31
CA GLY A 84 -7.89 -2.33 -33.90
C GLY A 84 -6.51 -2.77 -33.40
N ALA A 85 -6.42 -3.33 -32.18
CA ALA A 85 -5.14 -3.81 -31.63
C ALA A 85 -4.73 -5.18 -32.20
N GLU A 86 -5.69 -6.03 -32.55
CA GLU A 86 -5.45 -7.36 -33.14
C GLU A 86 -4.85 -7.24 -34.54
N GLY A 87 -5.45 -6.43 -35.43
CA GLY A 87 -4.92 -6.24 -36.78
C GLY A 87 -3.55 -5.53 -36.82
N VAL A 88 -3.21 -4.77 -35.78
CA VAL A 88 -1.84 -4.25 -35.60
C VAL A 88 -0.86 -5.40 -35.33
N LEU A 89 -1.25 -6.37 -34.50
CA LEU A 89 -0.43 -7.50 -34.12
C LEU A 89 -0.23 -8.45 -35.30
N GLU A 90 -1.28 -8.75 -36.06
CA GLU A 90 -1.20 -9.54 -37.30
C GLU A 90 -0.19 -8.95 -38.28
N GLU A 91 -0.23 -7.62 -38.52
CA GLU A 91 0.71 -6.94 -39.39
C GLU A 91 2.16 -7.04 -38.88
N ILE A 92 2.37 -6.93 -37.56
CA ILE A 92 3.71 -7.09 -36.96
C ILE A 92 4.23 -8.52 -37.15
N ILE A 93 3.37 -9.53 -36.95
CA ILE A 93 3.73 -10.93 -37.12
C ILE A 93 4.07 -11.21 -38.59
N ALA A 94 3.23 -10.77 -39.53
CA ALA A 94 3.46 -10.97 -40.95
C ALA A 94 4.75 -10.28 -41.45
N GLU A 95 5.04 -9.06 -40.99
CA GLU A 95 6.24 -8.31 -41.39
C GLU A 95 7.53 -8.85 -40.77
N ASN A 96 7.52 -9.30 -39.51
CA ASN A 96 8.73 -9.63 -38.77
C ASN A 96 8.95 -11.14 -38.58
N PHE A 97 7.87 -11.93 -38.55
CA PHE A 97 7.88 -13.37 -38.26
C PHE A 97 7.01 -14.17 -39.26
N PRO A 98 7.27 -14.10 -40.57
CA PRO A 98 6.41 -14.68 -41.61
C PRO A 98 6.28 -16.22 -41.55
N ASN A 99 7.18 -16.91 -40.83
CA ASN A 99 7.11 -18.36 -40.63
C ASN A 99 6.26 -18.75 -39.41
N LEU A 100 6.01 -17.83 -38.48
CA LEU A 100 5.30 -18.12 -37.23
C LEU A 100 3.87 -18.58 -37.51
N GLU A 101 3.17 -17.90 -38.43
CA GLU A 101 1.80 -18.26 -38.85
C GLU A 101 1.71 -19.64 -39.55
N ARG A 102 2.81 -20.12 -40.13
CA ARG A 102 2.85 -21.42 -40.82
C ARG A 102 3.13 -22.57 -39.87
N GLU A 103 3.90 -22.29 -38.82
CA GLU A 103 4.39 -23.30 -37.88
C GLU A 103 3.44 -23.46 -36.67
N VAL A 104 2.81 -22.38 -36.22
CA VAL A 104 1.93 -22.36 -35.05
C VAL A 104 0.74 -21.44 -35.30
N ALA A 105 -0.47 -21.93 -35.02
CA ALA A 105 -1.65 -21.06 -34.97
C ALA A 105 -1.56 -20.18 -33.71
N VAL A 106 -1.35 -18.88 -33.89
CA VAL A 106 -1.33 -17.91 -32.79
C VAL A 106 -2.76 -17.56 -32.42
N GLU A 107 -3.24 -18.07 -31.29
CA GLU A 107 -4.54 -17.69 -30.73
C GLU A 107 -4.38 -16.45 -29.84
N ILE A 108 -5.14 -15.40 -30.14
CA ILE A 108 -5.17 -14.16 -29.37
C ILE A 108 -6.48 -14.14 -28.58
N GLU A 109 -6.39 -14.11 -27.24
CA GLU A 109 -7.58 -14.01 -26.38
C GLU A 109 -8.10 -12.57 -26.31
N GLU A 110 -7.19 -11.61 -26.14
CA GLU A 110 -7.51 -10.19 -26.12
C GLU A 110 -6.29 -9.38 -26.59
N ALA A 111 -6.51 -8.37 -27.44
CA ALA A 111 -5.53 -7.33 -27.70
C ALA A 111 -6.12 -5.95 -27.42
N GLN A 112 -5.39 -5.15 -26.65
CA GLN A 112 -5.82 -3.80 -26.29
C GLN A 112 -4.65 -2.83 -26.12
N ARG A 113 -4.92 -1.53 -26.35
CA ARG A 113 -3.97 -0.45 -26.03
C ARG A 113 -4.05 -0.13 -24.55
N THR A 114 -2.89 0.11 -23.94
CA THR A 114 -2.79 0.52 -22.53
C THR A 114 -2.14 1.91 -22.42
N PRO A 115 -2.77 2.88 -21.73
CA PRO A 115 -4.09 2.78 -21.09
C PRO A 115 -5.24 2.76 -22.11
N LEU A 116 -6.35 2.08 -21.78
CA LEU A 116 -7.53 1.95 -22.64
C LEU A 116 -8.11 3.31 -23.05
N ARG A 117 -7.93 4.34 -22.20
CA ARG A 117 -8.30 5.72 -22.50
C ARG A 117 -7.05 6.60 -22.50
N ARG A 118 -6.86 7.34 -23.59
CA ARG A 118 -5.85 8.40 -23.67
C ARG A 118 -6.19 9.49 -22.66
N ASN A 119 -5.27 9.77 -21.74
CA ASN A 119 -5.40 10.93 -20.88
C ASN A 119 -4.97 12.18 -21.66
N LEU A 120 -5.95 12.97 -22.11
CA LEU A 120 -5.70 14.21 -22.87
C LEU A 120 -4.96 15.28 -22.06
N ASN A 121 -4.96 15.17 -20.73
CA ASN A 121 -4.25 16.09 -19.84
C ASN A 121 -2.79 15.66 -19.58
N ARG A 122 -2.36 14.53 -20.14
CA ARG A 122 -0.97 14.10 -20.04
C ARG A 122 -0.19 14.83 -21.13
N SER A 123 0.70 15.74 -20.74
CA SER A 123 1.63 16.38 -21.69
C SER A 123 2.41 15.28 -22.41
N SER A 124 2.34 15.26 -23.74
CA SER A 124 3.29 14.52 -24.55
C SER A 124 4.68 15.10 -24.26
N ALA A 125 5.57 14.27 -23.71
CA ALA A 125 6.98 14.62 -23.59
C ALA A 125 7.66 14.59 -24.96
#